data_AF-A0A0C9M078-F1
#
_entry.id   AF-A0A0C9M078-F1
#
_cell.length_a   1.000
_cell.length_b   1.000
_cell.length_c   1.000
_cell.angle_alpha   90.00
_cell.angle_beta   90.00
_cell.angle_gamma   90.00
#
_symmetry.space_group_name_H-M   'P 1'
#
loop_
_entity.id
_entity.type
_entity.pdbx_description
1 polymer ?
#
loop_
_entity_poly.entity_id
_entity_poly.type
_entity_poly.pdbx_seq_one_letter_code
_entity_poly.pdbx_strand_id
1 'polypeptide(L)'
;MPTSKTRELIVETADRMFYEGGYEATSFADIAASLGISRGNFYHHFKTKDDILDAVITQRIARTRAMLDAWHGCGAGPQERIASFVRLLVVNRTKIMAFGCPVGTLCTELAKLQHGAKHRARGIMGLFRDWLTEQFQALGAGEASEEHAVHLLGWAQGLAILAVTFQDEAVIHQQVAATEAWLAALPYHSTSD
;
A
#
# COMPACT_ATOMS: atom_id res chain seq x y z
N MET A 1 6.67 -29.91 7.45
CA MET A 1 5.59 -29.03 6.94
C MET A 1 5.63 -29.09 5.41
N PRO A 2 4.48 -29.05 4.71
CA PRO A 2 4.49 -28.98 3.25
C PRO A 2 5.27 -27.74 2.80
N THR A 3 6.13 -27.89 1.80
CA THR A 3 7.09 -26.88 1.34
C THR A 3 6.45 -25.56 0.89
N SER A 4 5.21 -25.58 0.37
CA SER A 4 4.45 -24.36 0.04
C SER A 4 4.19 -23.49 1.28
N LYS A 5 3.80 -24.10 2.40
CA LYS A 5 3.45 -23.38 3.63
C LYS A 5 4.67 -22.68 4.25
N THR A 6 5.85 -23.30 4.20
CA THR A 6 7.10 -22.67 4.67
C THR A 6 7.47 -21.48 3.78
N ARG A 7 7.32 -21.62 2.46
CA ARG A 7 7.59 -20.53 1.52
C ARG A 7 6.69 -19.32 1.80
N GLU A 8 5.40 -19.55 1.98
CA GLU A 8 4.42 -18.51 2.31
C GLU A 8 4.78 -17.78 3.61
N LEU A 9 5.13 -18.54 4.67
CA LEU A 9 5.57 -17.96 5.95
C LEU A 9 6.83 -17.10 5.82
N ILE A 10 7.78 -17.50 4.97
CA ILE A 10 8.96 -16.69 4.66
C ILE A 10 8.55 -15.36 4.02
N VAL A 11 7.66 -15.39 3.02
CA VAL A 11 7.19 -14.17 2.34
C VAL A 11 6.44 -13.27 3.30
N GLU A 12 5.54 -13.80 4.12
CA GLU A 12 4.77 -13.01 5.09
C GLU A 12 5.65 -12.38 6.16
N THR A 13 6.65 -13.13 6.64
CA THR A 13 7.60 -12.63 7.62
C THR A 13 8.49 -11.54 7.01
N ALA A 14 8.98 -11.76 5.80
CA ALA A 14 9.75 -10.77 5.06
C ALA A 14 8.93 -9.52 4.74
N ASP A 15 7.67 -9.67 4.33
CA ASP A 15 6.75 -8.56 4.07
C ASP A 15 6.60 -7.64 5.28
N ARG A 16 6.38 -8.23 6.46
CA ARG A 16 6.32 -7.51 7.73
C ARG A 16 7.66 -6.83 8.05
N MET A 17 8.77 -7.56 7.99
CA MET A 17 10.09 -7.01 8.35
C MET A 17 10.56 -5.92 7.38
N PHE A 18 10.30 -6.05 6.09
CA PHE A 18 10.59 -5.01 5.11
C PHE A 18 9.74 -3.76 5.35
N TYR A 19 8.50 -3.90 5.83
CA TYR A 19 7.70 -2.73 6.20
C TYR A 19 8.20 -2.07 7.49
N GLU A 20 8.46 -2.87 8.53
CA GLU A 20 8.79 -2.36 9.88
C GLU A 20 10.24 -1.86 9.99
N GLY A 21 11.17 -2.50 9.30
CA GLY A 21 12.61 -2.23 9.39
C GLY A 21 13.28 -1.77 8.09
N GLY A 22 12.57 -1.79 6.96
CA GLY A 22 13.13 -1.51 5.64
C GLY A 22 13.75 -2.76 4.98
N TYR A 23 13.78 -2.76 3.65
CA TYR A 23 14.38 -3.84 2.87
C TYR A 23 15.90 -3.92 3.08
N GLU A 24 16.60 -2.79 3.18
CA GLU A 24 18.06 -2.81 3.25
C GLU A 24 18.57 -3.37 4.58
N ALA A 25 17.96 -2.94 5.69
CA ALA A 25 18.34 -3.34 7.04
C ALA A 25 17.90 -4.78 7.40
N THR A 26 16.99 -5.38 6.64
CA THR A 26 16.52 -6.75 6.89
C THR A 26 17.41 -7.76 6.17
N SER A 27 18.14 -8.59 6.91
CA SER A 27 18.97 -9.64 6.32
C SER A 27 18.23 -10.97 6.17
N PHE A 28 18.79 -11.84 5.33
CA PHE A 28 18.35 -13.22 5.18
C PHE A 28 18.42 -14.01 6.51
N ALA A 29 19.39 -13.69 7.35
CA ALA A 29 19.58 -14.35 8.65
C ALA A 29 18.48 -13.94 9.64
N ASP A 30 18.07 -12.66 9.61
CA ASP A 30 17.03 -12.14 10.50
C ASP A 30 15.68 -12.80 10.22
N ILE A 31 15.33 -12.97 8.93
CA ILE A 31 14.07 -13.64 8.54
C ILE A 31 14.10 -15.12 8.94
N ALA A 32 15.23 -15.82 8.74
CA ALA A 32 15.37 -17.22 9.14
C ALA A 32 15.28 -17.41 10.66
N ALA A 33 15.94 -16.52 11.42
CA ALA A 33 15.92 -16.52 12.88
C ALA A 33 14.50 -16.26 13.41
N SER A 34 13.79 -15.29 12.83
CA SER A 34 12.38 -14.96 13.16
C SER A 34 11.44 -16.16 13.00
N LEU A 35 11.70 -17.04 12.02
CA LEU A 35 10.92 -18.24 11.76
C LEU A 35 11.41 -19.51 12.49
N GLY A 36 12.57 -19.45 13.15
CA GLY A 36 13.19 -20.62 13.78
C GLY A 36 13.56 -21.74 12.80
N ILE A 37 13.80 -21.41 11.52
CA ILE A 37 14.17 -22.39 10.49
C ILE A 37 15.66 -22.37 10.18
N SER A 38 16.23 -23.52 9.84
CA SER A 38 17.65 -23.61 9.49
C SER A 38 17.95 -22.87 8.19
N ARG A 39 19.19 -22.37 8.06
CA ARG A 39 19.66 -21.74 6.81
C ARG A 39 19.46 -22.67 5.59
N GLY A 40 19.74 -23.97 5.73
CA GLY A 40 19.56 -24.94 4.65
C GLY A 40 18.11 -25.08 4.19
N ASN A 41 17.16 -25.09 5.12
CA ASN A 41 15.72 -25.09 4.81
C ASN A 41 15.31 -23.78 4.12
N PHE A 42 15.79 -22.65 4.62
CA PHE A 42 15.52 -21.35 3.99
C PHE A 42 16.05 -21.28 2.54
N TYR A 43 17.31 -21.69 2.31
CA TYR A 43 17.93 -21.70 0.97
C TYR A 43 17.26 -22.67 -0.01
N HIS A 44 16.47 -23.64 0.47
CA HIS A 44 15.64 -24.46 -0.39
C HIS A 44 14.52 -23.63 -1.06
N HIS A 45 14.01 -22.60 -0.38
CA HIS A 45 12.90 -21.77 -0.86
C HIS A 45 13.33 -20.52 -1.62
N PHE A 46 14.40 -19.85 -1.18
CA PHE A 46 14.87 -18.60 -1.78
C PHE A 46 16.39 -18.61 -1.87
N LYS A 47 16.97 -18.09 -2.95
CA LYS A 47 18.43 -18.05 -3.13
C LYS A 47 19.00 -16.71 -2.72
N THR A 48 18.25 -15.63 -2.94
CA THR A 48 18.68 -14.26 -2.67
C THR A 48 17.64 -13.47 -1.86
N LYS A 49 18.04 -12.34 -1.28
CA LYS A 49 17.12 -11.36 -0.67
C LYS A 49 16.17 -10.77 -1.73
N ASP A 50 16.64 -10.64 -2.97
CA ASP A 50 15.88 -10.09 -4.09
C ASP A 50 14.76 -11.03 -4.53
N ASP A 51 14.99 -12.34 -4.54
CA ASP A 51 13.95 -13.34 -4.81
C ASP A 51 12.79 -13.22 -3.80
N ILE A 52 13.12 -12.93 -2.54
CA ILE A 52 12.13 -12.71 -1.48
C ILE A 52 11.40 -11.40 -1.71
N LEU A 53 12.13 -10.31 -2.01
CA LEU A 53 11.53 -9.01 -2.32
C LEU A 53 10.55 -9.11 -3.50
N ASP A 54 10.91 -9.83 -4.56
CA ASP A 54 10.01 -10.06 -5.70
C ASP A 54 8.74 -10.82 -5.31
N ALA A 55 8.86 -11.83 -4.43
CA ALA A 55 7.71 -12.55 -3.90
C ALA A 55 6.84 -11.65 -3.01
N VAL A 56 7.44 -10.82 -2.16
CA VAL A 56 6.74 -9.83 -1.33
C VAL A 56 6.00 -8.81 -2.21
N ILE A 57 6.65 -8.23 -3.22
CA ILE A 57 6.01 -7.28 -4.14
C ILE A 57 4.84 -7.95 -4.86
N THR A 58 4.99 -9.20 -5.30
CA THR A 58 3.91 -9.96 -5.93
C THR A 58 2.72 -10.15 -4.98
N GLN A 59 2.99 -10.53 -3.74
CA GLN A 59 1.96 -10.69 -2.72
C GLN A 59 1.26 -9.35 -2.40
N ARG A 60 2.01 -8.25 -2.30
CA ARG A 60 1.45 -6.90 -2.09
C ARG A 60 0.58 -6.45 -3.25
N ILE A 61 0.99 -6.69 -4.50
CA ILE A 61 0.17 -6.43 -5.69
C ILE A 61 -1.14 -7.21 -5.62
N ALA A 62 -1.07 -8.51 -5.33
CA ALA A 62 -2.27 -9.36 -5.24
C ALA A 62 -3.21 -8.91 -4.12
N ARG A 63 -2.69 -8.63 -2.92
CA ARG A 63 -3.47 -8.12 -1.78
C ARG A 63 -4.08 -6.75 -2.08
N THR A 64 -3.35 -5.86 -2.74
CA THR A 64 -3.85 -4.53 -3.12
C THR A 64 -4.99 -4.66 -4.12
N ARG A 65 -4.85 -5.50 -5.17
CA ARG A 65 -5.94 -5.76 -6.12
C ARG A 65 -7.18 -6.29 -5.41
N ALA A 66 -7.03 -7.34 -4.60
CA ALA A 66 -8.16 -7.93 -3.87
C ALA A 66 -8.87 -6.92 -2.95
N MET A 67 -8.12 -6.02 -2.30
CA MET A 67 -8.69 -4.95 -1.48
C MET A 67 -9.50 -3.94 -2.32
N LEU A 68 -8.93 -3.48 -3.44
CA LEU A 68 -9.58 -2.54 -4.35
C LEU A 68 -10.84 -3.16 -5.00
N ASP A 69 -10.77 -4.44 -5.37
CA ASP A 69 -11.90 -5.21 -5.91
C ASP A 69 -13.01 -5.37 -4.86
N ALA A 70 -12.66 -5.62 -3.60
CA ALA A 70 -13.62 -5.71 -2.50
C ALA A 70 -14.36 -4.38 -2.25
N TRP A 71 -13.66 -3.25 -2.32
CA TRP A 71 -14.29 -1.93 -2.26
C TRP A 71 -15.18 -1.66 -3.47
N HIS A 72 -14.81 -2.13 -4.66
CA HIS A 72 -15.66 -2.02 -5.84
C HIS A 72 -16.95 -2.86 -5.69
N GLY A 73 -16.84 -4.06 -5.12
CA GLY A 73 -17.94 -5.03 -4.99
C GLY A 73 -18.93 -4.75 -3.86
N CYS A 74 -18.69 -3.81 -2.95
CA CYS A 74 -19.56 -3.57 -1.78
C CYS A 74 -20.90 -2.86 -2.10
N GLY A 75 -21.17 -2.56 -3.37
CA GLY A 75 -22.42 -1.93 -3.82
C GLY A 75 -22.51 -0.42 -3.53
N ALA A 76 -21.48 0.17 -2.93
CA ALA A 76 -21.40 1.60 -2.70
C ALA A 76 -21.18 2.38 -4.02
N GLY A 77 -21.63 3.64 -4.07
CA GLY A 77 -21.34 4.55 -5.17
C GLY A 77 -19.85 4.99 -5.21
N PRO A 78 -19.36 5.55 -6.33
CA PRO A 78 -17.95 5.89 -6.52
C PRO A 78 -17.38 6.82 -5.44
N GLN A 79 -18.17 7.79 -4.95
CA GLN A 79 -17.75 8.69 -3.87
C GLN A 79 -17.38 7.93 -2.59
N GLU A 80 -18.21 6.97 -2.19
CA GLU A 80 -18.01 6.18 -0.97
C GLU A 80 -16.86 5.16 -1.12
N ARG A 81 -16.62 4.68 -2.35
CA ARG A 81 -15.43 3.90 -2.66
C ARG A 81 -14.16 4.73 -2.49
N ILE A 82 -14.13 5.95 -3.03
CA ILE A 82 -13.01 6.88 -2.82
C ILE A 82 -12.84 7.17 -1.33
N ALA A 83 -13.92 7.39 -0.59
CA ALA A 83 -13.86 7.59 0.86
C ALA A 83 -13.29 6.37 1.60
N SER A 84 -13.50 5.15 1.10
CA SER A 84 -12.86 3.94 1.63
C SER A 84 -11.34 3.95 1.47
N PHE A 85 -10.81 4.48 0.36
CA PHE A 85 -9.38 4.74 0.21
C PHE A 85 -8.88 5.77 1.23
N VAL A 86 -9.61 6.87 1.44
CA VAL A 86 -9.25 7.90 2.43
C VAL A 86 -9.22 7.32 3.85
N ARG A 87 -10.24 6.56 4.23
CA ARG A 87 -10.36 5.93 5.56
C ARG A 87 -9.33 4.82 5.80
N LEU A 88 -8.69 4.27 4.78
CA LEU A 88 -7.56 3.35 4.92
C LEU A 88 -6.47 3.92 5.85
N LEU A 89 -6.27 5.24 5.82
CA LEU A 89 -5.27 5.95 6.62
C LEU A 89 -5.65 5.95 8.11
N VAL A 90 -6.94 6.07 8.44
CA VAL A 90 -7.45 5.94 9.82
C VAL A 90 -7.36 4.50 10.29
N VAL A 91 -7.77 3.54 9.44
CA VAL A 91 -7.75 2.11 9.78
C VAL A 91 -6.33 1.66 10.11
N ASN A 92 -5.34 2.11 9.33
CA ASN A 92 -3.95 1.72 9.49
C ASN A 92 -3.10 2.73 10.29
N ARG A 93 -3.72 3.72 10.93
CA ARG A 93 -3.04 4.87 11.56
C ARG A 93 -1.88 4.47 12.47
N THR A 94 -2.06 3.46 13.33
CA THR A 94 -1.02 3.00 14.25
C THR A 94 0.24 2.53 13.50
N LYS A 95 0.06 1.78 12.41
CA LYS A 95 1.19 1.32 11.58
C LYS A 95 1.76 2.45 10.73
N ILE A 96 0.92 3.34 10.21
CA ILE A 96 1.35 4.50 9.43
C ILE A 96 2.17 5.47 10.28
N MET A 97 1.76 5.72 11.52
CA MET A 97 2.53 6.52 12.47
C MET A 97 3.84 5.82 12.83
N ALA A 98 3.87 4.50 13.01
CA ALA A 98 5.10 3.79 13.34
C ALA A 98 6.09 3.68 12.16
N PHE A 99 5.61 3.44 10.94
CA PHE A 99 6.43 2.97 9.82
C PHE A 99 6.16 3.68 8.48
N GLY A 100 5.29 4.70 8.47
CA GLY A 100 4.87 5.40 7.26
C GLY A 100 3.93 4.58 6.37
N CYS A 101 3.67 5.09 5.16
CA CYS A 101 2.87 4.37 4.17
C CYS A 101 3.65 3.13 3.67
N PRO A 102 3.08 1.90 3.75
CA PRO A 102 3.80 0.68 3.38
C PRO A 102 4.23 0.63 1.91
N VAL A 103 3.50 1.32 1.02
CA VAL A 103 3.85 1.42 -0.41
C VAL A 103 4.87 2.52 -0.63
N GLY A 104 4.65 3.69 -0.02
CA GLY A 104 5.52 4.86 -0.17
C GLY A 104 6.94 4.63 0.33
N THR A 105 7.10 4.06 1.53
CA THR A 105 8.42 3.80 2.11
C THR A 105 9.22 2.78 1.30
N LEU A 106 8.58 1.69 0.86
CA LEU A 106 9.24 0.71 -0.02
C LEU A 106 9.67 1.35 -1.36
N CYS A 107 8.78 2.07 -2.03
CA CYS A 107 9.09 2.71 -3.32
C CYS A 107 10.24 3.71 -3.20
N THR A 108 10.24 4.54 -2.16
CA THR A 108 11.26 5.56 -1.94
C THR A 108 12.60 4.96 -1.50
N GLU A 109 12.59 3.90 -0.68
CA GLU A 109 13.79 3.15 -0.32
C GLU A 109 14.44 2.53 -1.56
N LEU A 110 13.70 1.75 -2.34
CA LEU A 110 14.22 1.11 -3.55
C LEU A 110 14.71 2.12 -4.60
N ALA A 111 14.07 3.30 -4.68
CA ALA A 111 14.53 4.39 -5.54
C ALA A 111 15.89 4.94 -5.06
N LYS A 112 16.07 5.18 -3.75
CA LYS A 112 17.35 5.64 -3.19
C LYS A 112 18.47 4.63 -3.38
N LEU A 113 18.17 3.35 -3.26
CA LEU A 113 19.11 2.24 -3.49
C LEU A 113 19.42 2.01 -4.98
N GLN A 114 18.70 2.67 -5.90
CA GLN A 114 18.74 2.36 -7.34
C GLN A 114 18.47 0.88 -7.64
N HIS A 115 17.65 0.24 -6.82
CA HIS A 115 17.40 -1.19 -6.88
C HIS A 115 16.59 -1.59 -8.11
N GLY A 116 16.89 -2.73 -8.74
CA GLY A 116 16.22 -3.20 -9.96
C GLY A 116 14.70 -3.39 -9.80
N ALA A 117 14.26 -3.80 -8.61
CA ALA A 117 12.85 -4.00 -8.29
C ALA A 117 12.01 -2.69 -8.21
N LYS A 118 12.62 -1.49 -8.27
CA LYS A 118 11.90 -0.21 -8.19
C LYS A 118 10.77 -0.09 -9.22
N HIS A 119 10.97 -0.62 -10.44
CA HIS A 119 9.96 -0.61 -11.49
C HIS A 119 8.77 -1.54 -11.23
N ARG A 120 8.98 -2.60 -10.46
CA ARG A 120 7.91 -3.52 -10.05
C ARG A 120 7.16 -2.96 -8.84
N ALA A 121 7.89 -2.44 -7.86
CA ALA A 121 7.32 -1.82 -6.66
C ALA A 121 6.40 -0.62 -7.00
N ARG A 122 6.77 0.20 -8.01
CA ARG A 122 5.91 1.29 -8.51
C ARG A 122 4.53 0.80 -8.98
N GLY A 123 4.44 -0.47 -9.40
CA GLY A 123 3.19 -1.08 -9.84
C GLY A 123 2.12 -1.09 -8.76
N ILE A 124 2.50 -1.22 -7.48
CA ILE A 124 1.55 -1.15 -6.37
C ILE A 124 0.91 0.25 -6.29
N MET A 125 1.72 1.30 -6.45
CA MET A 125 1.24 2.68 -6.48
C MET A 125 0.38 2.95 -7.72
N GLY A 126 0.75 2.35 -8.86
CA GLY A 126 -0.04 2.38 -10.10
C GLY A 126 -1.44 1.82 -9.93
N LEU A 127 -1.63 0.74 -9.17
CA LEU A 127 -2.96 0.19 -8.88
C LEU A 127 -3.88 1.21 -8.21
N PHE A 128 -3.37 1.94 -7.21
CA PHE A 128 -4.16 2.97 -6.52
C PHE A 128 -4.49 4.13 -7.45
N ARG A 129 -3.51 4.62 -8.23
CA ARG A 129 -3.75 5.69 -9.21
C ARG A 129 -4.83 5.28 -10.19
N ASP A 130 -4.65 4.14 -10.86
CA ASP A 130 -5.55 3.70 -11.94
C ASP A 130 -6.97 3.47 -11.40
N TRP A 131 -7.10 2.81 -10.24
CA TRP A 131 -8.39 2.58 -9.60
C TRP A 131 -9.08 3.88 -9.14
N LEU A 132 -8.34 4.82 -8.57
CA LEU A 132 -8.88 6.13 -8.18
C LEU A 132 -9.33 6.93 -9.42
N THR A 133 -8.56 6.88 -10.51
CA THR A 133 -8.95 7.50 -11.79
C THR A 133 -10.28 6.94 -12.27
N GLU A 134 -10.45 5.61 -12.23
CA GLU A 134 -11.74 4.98 -12.57
C GLU A 134 -12.88 5.43 -11.65
N GLN A 135 -12.64 5.60 -10.34
CA GLN A 135 -13.68 6.06 -9.43
C GLN A 135 -14.06 7.53 -9.67
N PHE A 136 -13.08 8.40 -9.92
CA PHE A 136 -13.36 9.80 -10.27
C PHE A 136 -14.06 9.92 -11.63
N GLN A 137 -13.70 9.06 -12.59
CA GLN A 137 -14.40 8.97 -13.88
C GLN A 137 -15.87 8.58 -13.67
N ALA A 138 -16.13 7.55 -12.87
CA ALA A 138 -17.48 7.11 -12.53
C ALA A 138 -18.27 8.14 -11.70
N LEU A 139 -17.57 9.00 -10.95
CA LEU A 139 -18.17 10.12 -10.23
C LEU A 139 -18.60 11.25 -11.16
N GLY A 140 -18.03 11.33 -12.37
CA GLY A 140 -18.33 12.36 -13.38
C GLY A 140 -17.23 13.41 -13.57
N ALA A 141 -16.00 13.16 -13.10
CA ALA A 141 -14.91 14.12 -13.21
C ALA A 141 -14.31 14.25 -14.64
N GLY A 142 -14.63 13.32 -15.55
CA GLY A 142 -14.20 13.38 -16.95
C GLY A 142 -12.67 13.45 -17.09
N GLU A 143 -12.18 14.40 -17.89
CA GLU A 143 -10.74 14.58 -18.14
C GLU A 143 -9.93 14.91 -16.87
N ALA A 144 -10.58 15.43 -15.82
CA ALA A 144 -9.93 15.73 -14.53
C ALA A 144 -9.72 14.49 -13.64
N SER A 145 -10.19 13.31 -14.03
CA SER A 145 -10.19 12.12 -13.18
C SER A 145 -8.78 11.68 -12.75
N GLU A 146 -7.81 11.69 -13.68
CA GLU A 146 -6.43 11.34 -13.35
C GLU A 146 -5.77 12.39 -12.45
N GLU A 147 -6.05 13.67 -12.67
CA GLU A 147 -5.55 14.75 -11.82
C GLU A 147 -6.03 14.60 -10.38
N HIS A 148 -7.33 14.35 -10.18
CA HIS A 148 -7.90 14.11 -8.84
C HIS A 148 -7.33 12.86 -8.18
N ALA A 149 -7.14 11.78 -8.95
CA ALA A 149 -6.53 10.55 -8.45
C ALA A 149 -5.10 10.80 -7.95
N VAL A 150 -4.28 11.50 -8.74
CA VAL A 150 -2.91 11.85 -8.36
C VAL A 150 -2.88 12.82 -7.19
N HIS A 151 -3.79 13.80 -7.15
CA HIS A 151 -3.94 14.73 -6.03
C HIS A 151 -4.22 13.99 -4.72
N LEU A 152 -5.22 13.10 -4.72
CA LEU A 152 -5.59 12.34 -3.53
C LEU A 152 -4.49 11.37 -3.10
N LEU A 153 -3.80 10.75 -4.05
CA LEU A 153 -2.66 9.88 -3.76
C LEU A 153 -1.49 10.67 -3.17
N GLY A 154 -1.19 11.85 -3.71
CA GLY A 154 -0.18 12.77 -3.18
C GLY A 154 -0.51 13.23 -1.76
N TRP A 155 -1.76 13.59 -1.50
CA TRP A 155 -2.26 13.90 -0.16
C TRP A 155 -2.04 12.73 0.81
N ALA A 156 -2.40 11.50 0.42
CA ALA A 156 -2.25 10.33 1.29
C ALA A 156 -0.78 10.06 1.64
N GLN A 157 0.13 10.22 0.68
CA GLN A 157 1.57 10.09 0.92
C GLN A 157 2.10 11.21 1.82
N GLY A 158 1.68 12.46 1.58
CA GLY A 158 2.04 13.61 2.41
C GLY A 158 1.59 13.42 3.86
N LEU A 159 0.32 13.03 4.06
CA LEU A 159 -0.22 12.77 5.39
C LEU A 159 0.51 11.62 6.10
N ALA A 160 0.85 10.54 5.40
CA ALA A 160 1.63 9.45 5.98
C ALA A 160 3.02 9.91 6.47
N ILE A 161 3.66 10.84 5.75
CA ILE A 161 4.94 11.46 6.17
C ILE A 161 4.73 12.34 7.41
N LEU A 162 3.69 13.18 7.43
CA LEU A 162 3.38 14.02 8.59
C LEU A 162 3.04 13.16 9.82
N ALA A 163 2.29 12.08 9.63
CA ALA A 163 1.92 11.14 10.69
C ALA A 163 3.14 10.48 11.35
N VAL A 164 4.09 9.96 10.56
CA VAL A 164 5.32 9.37 11.11
C VAL A 164 6.24 10.43 11.72
N THR A 165 6.23 11.66 11.20
CA THR A 165 7.11 12.74 11.70
C THR A 165 6.61 13.30 13.02
N PHE A 166 5.31 13.60 13.11
CA PHE A 166 4.73 14.28 14.26
C PHE A 166 4.12 13.35 15.30
N GLN A 167 3.91 12.07 14.97
CA GLN A 167 3.27 11.10 15.87
C GLN A 167 1.93 11.59 16.43
N ASP A 168 1.18 12.33 15.61
CA ASP A 168 -0.11 12.89 15.98
C ASP A 168 -1.25 12.19 15.23
N GLU A 169 -2.01 11.37 15.97
CA GLU A 169 -3.18 10.67 15.44
C GLU A 169 -4.31 11.63 15.08
N ALA A 170 -4.47 12.73 15.82
CA ALA A 170 -5.56 13.68 15.61
C ALA A 170 -5.46 14.36 14.24
N VAL A 171 -4.23 14.62 13.77
CA VAL A 171 -3.97 15.15 12.42
C VAL A 171 -4.50 14.19 11.35
N ILE A 172 -4.34 12.87 11.53
CA ILE A 172 -4.86 11.89 10.56
C ILE A 172 -6.39 11.97 10.49
N HIS A 173 -7.07 11.94 11.63
CA HIS A 173 -8.53 12.01 11.67
C HIS A 173 -9.06 13.32 11.11
N GLN A 174 -8.45 14.45 11.46
CA GLN A 174 -8.84 15.77 10.96
C GLN A 174 -8.69 15.86 9.45
N GLN A 175 -7.56 15.41 8.91
CA GLN A 175 -7.29 15.46 7.48
C GLN A 175 -8.23 14.53 6.71
N VAL A 176 -8.47 13.32 7.22
CA VAL A 176 -9.42 12.37 6.63
C VAL A 176 -10.83 12.96 6.58
N ALA A 177 -11.32 13.54 7.69
CA ALA A 177 -12.64 14.17 7.74
C ALA A 177 -12.75 15.37 6.77
N ALA A 178 -11.70 16.19 6.67
CA ALA A 178 -11.65 17.31 5.74
C ALA A 178 -11.69 16.83 4.27
N THR A 179 -10.97 15.77 3.94
CA THR A 179 -10.96 15.18 2.59
C THR A 179 -12.29 14.53 2.25
N GLU A 180 -12.97 13.86 3.19
CA GLU A 180 -14.32 13.33 2.99
C GLU A 180 -15.34 14.46 2.75
N ALA A 181 -15.24 15.57 3.50
CA ALA A 181 -16.09 16.73 3.28
C ALA A 181 -15.84 17.38 1.92
N TRP A 182 -14.58 17.47 1.49
CA TRP A 182 -14.21 17.93 0.15
C TRP A 182 -14.80 17.03 -0.94
N LEU A 183 -14.69 15.70 -0.80
CA LEU A 183 -15.27 14.74 -1.74
C LEU A 183 -16.79 14.91 -1.85
N ALA A 184 -17.48 15.15 -0.74
CA ALA A 184 -18.92 15.37 -0.71
C ALA A 184 -19.36 16.71 -1.32
N ALA A 185 -18.46 17.69 -1.37
CA ALA A 185 -18.71 19.01 -1.94
C ALA A 185 -18.39 19.08 -3.44
N LEU A 186 -17.85 18.02 -4.04
CA LEU A 186 -17.57 18.00 -5.47
C LEU A 186 -18.88 18.12 -6.27
N PRO A 187 -18.90 18.94 -7.35
CA PRO A 187 -20.11 19.19 -8.14
C PRO A 187 -20.49 18.02 -9.07
N TYR A 188 -19.77 16.90 -8.95
CA TYR A 188 -19.95 15.73 -9.81
C TYR A 188 -21.06 14.87 -9.22
N HIS A 189 -22.15 14.75 -9.98
CA HIS A 189 -23.23 13.83 -9.64
C HIS A 189 -23.10 12.62 -10.56
N SER A 190 -23.14 11.43 -9.98
CA SER A 190 -23.25 10.20 -10.75
C SER A 190 -24.44 10.34 -11.68
N THR A 191 -24.21 10.29 -13.00
CA THR A 191 -25.29 10.07 -13.96
C THR A 191 -25.87 8.70 -13.66
N SER A 192 -26.95 8.69 -12.89
CA SER A 192 -27.82 7.53 -12.71
C SER A 192 -28.63 7.39 -14.00
N ASP A 193 -28.18 6.53 -14.90
CA ASP A 193 -29.03 5.86 -15.88
C ASP A 193 -29.17 4.39 -15.50
#